data_AF-A0AAX2UTN8-F1
#
_entry.id   AF-A0AAX2UTN8-F1
#
_cell.length_a   1.000
_cell.length_b   1.000
_cell.length_c   1.000
_cell.angle_alpha   90.00
_cell.angle_beta   90.00
_cell.angle_gamma   90.00
#
_symmetry.space_group_name_H-M   'P 1'
#
loop_
_entity.id
_entity.type
_entity.pdbx_description
1 polymer ?
#
loop_
_entity_poly.entity_id
_entity_poly.type
_entity_poly.pdbx_seq_one_letter_code
_entity_poly.pdbx_strand_id
1 'polypeptide(L)'
;MPNKREYREECRELEYRKRESMLQQGVARGVLVALWLGIAASPLLLLVAATMLLGWLSLGDQGLLHYWQSLLLVGGVTGALVGGWLAERVRLRHGLLAFYARLMNNPELNR
;
A
#
# COMPACT_ATOMS: atom_id res chain seq x y z
N MET A 1 38.82 32.48 -13.95
CA MET A 1 37.53 32.14 -14.58
C MET A 1 37.45 30.62 -14.66
N PRO A 2 36.43 29.98 -14.07
CA PRO A 2 36.31 28.53 -14.09
C PRO A 2 36.18 28.02 -15.54
N ASN A 3 36.76 26.84 -15.81
CA ASN A 3 36.90 26.30 -17.15
C ASN A 3 35.56 25.75 -17.67
N LYS A 4 35.17 26.07 -18.92
CA LYS A 4 33.90 25.61 -19.53
C LYS A 4 33.68 24.08 -19.49
N ARG A 5 34.76 23.30 -19.39
CA ARG A 5 34.68 21.83 -19.26
C ARG A 5 34.21 21.39 -17.87
N GLU A 6 34.74 22.03 -16.84
CA GLU A 6 34.43 21.76 -15.43
C GLU A 6 32.95 22.04 -15.14
N TYR A 7 32.43 23.15 -15.66
CA TYR A 7 31.01 23.50 -15.57
C TYR A 7 30.08 22.49 -16.26
N ARG A 8 30.55 21.84 -17.34
CA ARG A 8 29.77 20.81 -18.07
C ARG A 8 29.75 19.49 -17.31
N GLU A 9 30.79 19.19 -16.55
CA GLU A 9 30.87 17.97 -15.73
C GLU A 9 30.00 18.12 -14.48
N GLU A 10 30.07 19.25 -13.77
CA GLU A 10 29.18 19.53 -12.63
C GLU A 10 27.69 19.51 -13.02
N CYS A 11 27.34 20.08 -14.19
CA CYS A 11 25.96 20.06 -14.66
C CYS A 11 25.46 18.63 -14.93
N ARG A 12 26.35 17.74 -15.42
CA ARG A 12 26.02 16.33 -15.66
C ARG A 12 25.85 15.56 -14.36
N GLU A 13 26.71 15.78 -13.37
CA GLU A 13 26.57 15.15 -12.06
C GLU A 13 25.29 15.59 -11.34
N LEU A 14 24.93 16.87 -11.43
CA LEU A 14 23.67 17.40 -10.90
C LEU A 14 22.46 16.76 -11.56
N GLU A 15 22.48 16.60 -12.89
CA GLU A 15 21.39 15.96 -13.62
C GLU A 15 21.26 14.47 -13.27
N TYR A 16 22.39 13.78 -13.10
CA TYR A 16 22.43 12.38 -12.67
C TYR A 16 21.87 12.21 -11.25
N ARG A 17 22.34 13.01 -10.29
CA ARG A 17 21.85 13.01 -8.89
C ARG A 17 20.36 13.37 -8.80
N LYS A 18 19.88 14.27 -9.67
CA LYS A 18 18.46 14.61 -9.79
C LYS A 18 17.63 13.44 -10.33
N ARG A 19 18.14 12.68 -11.30
CA ARG A 19 17.46 11.46 -11.79
C ARG A 19 17.42 10.36 -10.74
N GLU A 20 18.50 10.12 -10.03
CA GLU A 20 18.55 9.12 -8.95
C GLU A 20 17.57 9.46 -7.80
N SER A 21 17.53 10.71 -7.37
CA SER A 21 16.58 11.15 -6.33
C SER A 21 15.11 11.03 -6.78
N MET A 22 14.80 11.33 -8.04
CA MET A 22 13.45 11.09 -8.59
C MET A 22 13.10 9.61 -8.66
N LEU A 23 14.05 8.75 -9.03
CA LEU A 23 13.86 7.29 -9.04
C LEU A 23 13.63 6.77 -7.62
N GLN A 24 14.43 7.19 -6.64
CA GLN A 24 14.23 6.79 -5.24
C GLN A 24 12.91 7.29 -4.68
N GLN A 25 12.47 8.51 -5.02
CA GLN A 25 11.14 9.00 -4.65
C GLN A 25 10.02 8.16 -5.30
N GLY A 26 10.18 7.76 -6.56
CA GLY A 26 9.25 6.87 -7.24
C GLY A 26 9.15 5.50 -6.56
N VAL A 27 10.29 4.90 -6.23
CA VAL A 27 10.36 3.60 -5.54
C VAL A 27 9.76 3.69 -4.15
N ALA A 28 10.11 4.71 -3.36
CA ALA A 28 9.57 4.91 -2.01
C ALA A 28 8.04 5.09 -2.03
N ARG A 29 7.52 5.85 -3.01
CA ARG A 29 6.06 6.00 -3.21
C ARG A 29 5.42 4.68 -3.62
N GLY A 30 6.05 3.92 -4.52
CA GLY A 30 5.57 2.61 -4.96
C GLY A 30 5.48 1.60 -3.80
N VAL A 31 6.52 1.50 -2.99
CA VAL A 31 6.55 0.64 -1.79
C VAL A 31 5.47 1.06 -0.79
N LEU A 32 5.29 2.37 -0.58
CA LEU A 32 4.24 2.88 0.31
C LEU A 32 2.85 2.48 -0.18
N VAL A 33 2.58 2.61 -1.49
CA VAL A 33 1.31 2.20 -2.11
C VAL A 33 1.09 0.70 -1.99
N ALA A 34 2.11 -0.11 -2.24
CA ALA A 34 2.02 -1.57 -2.12
C ALA A 34 1.75 -2.01 -0.68
N LEU A 35 2.42 -1.38 0.30
CA LEU A 35 2.19 -1.63 1.72
C LEU A 35 0.75 -1.29 2.12
N TRP A 36 0.24 -0.17 1.64
CA TRP A 36 -1.15 0.24 1.85
C TRP A 36 -2.15 -0.71 1.21
N LEU A 37 -1.87 -1.15 -0.02
CA LEU A 37 -2.71 -2.10 -0.72
C LEU A 37 -2.74 -3.44 0.04
N GLY A 38 -1.60 -3.87 0.58
CA GLY A 38 -1.50 -5.07 1.42
C GLY A 38 -2.30 -4.94 2.72
N ILE A 39 -2.19 -3.81 3.42
CA ILE A 39 -2.96 -3.54 4.65
C ILE A 39 -4.46 -3.48 4.37
N ALA A 40 -4.87 -2.90 3.24
CA ALA A 40 -6.28 -2.85 2.82
C ALA A 40 -6.80 -4.20 2.31
N ALA A 41 -5.94 -5.03 1.70
CA ALA A 41 -6.29 -6.36 1.22
C ALA A 41 -6.40 -7.39 2.35
N SER A 42 -5.68 -7.20 3.45
CA SER A 42 -5.72 -8.09 4.62
C SER A 42 -7.13 -8.32 5.21
N PRO A 43 -7.93 -7.28 5.51
CA PRO A 43 -9.30 -7.47 5.99
C PRO A 43 -10.22 -8.08 4.93
N LEU A 44 -9.98 -7.82 3.64
CA LEU A 44 -10.73 -8.43 2.55
C LEU A 44 -10.48 -9.93 2.47
N LEU A 45 -9.21 -10.35 2.51
CA LEU A 45 -8.81 -11.75 2.54
C LEU A 45 -9.33 -12.47 3.79
N LEU A 46 -9.28 -11.81 4.95
CA LEU A 46 -9.83 -12.34 6.20
C LEU A 46 -11.34 -12.54 6.13
N LEU A 47 -12.08 -11.59 5.57
CA LEU A 47 -13.54 -11.71 5.42
C LEU A 47 -13.92 -12.82 4.43
N VAL A 48 -13.22 -12.92 3.30
CA VAL A 48 -13.42 -14.00 2.34
C VAL A 48 -13.10 -15.37 2.96
N ALA A 49 -12.00 -15.47 3.72
CA ALA A 49 -11.66 -16.70 4.44
C ALA A 49 -12.72 -17.05 5.49
N ALA A 50 -13.22 -16.06 6.24
CA ALA A 50 -14.25 -16.25 7.24
C ALA A 50 -15.59 -16.69 6.63
N THR A 51 -16.01 -16.11 5.50
CA THR A 51 -17.25 -16.53 4.82
C THR A 51 -17.13 -17.93 4.23
N MET A 52 -15.97 -18.30 3.69
CA MET A 52 -15.69 -19.66 3.23
C MET A 52 -15.74 -20.67 4.40
N LEU A 53 -15.11 -20.35 5.54
CA LEU A 53 -15.12 -21.20 6.74
C LEU A 53 -16.52 -21.37 7.33
N LEU A 54 -17.30 -20.28 7.42
CA LEU A 54 -18.68 -20.32 7.88
C LEU A 54 -19.57 -21.10 6.92
N GLY A 55 -19.39 -20.90 5.62
CA GLY A 55 -20.07 -21.68 4.58
C GLY A 55 -19.76 -23.17 4.71
N TRP A 56 -18.51 -23.51 4.96
CA TRP A 56 -18.08 -24.89 5.13
C TRP A 56 -18.67 -25.52 6.39
N LEU A 57 -18.62 -24.81 7.51
CA LEU A 57 -19.16 -25.28 8.79
C LEU A 57 -20.69 -25.49 8.73
N SER A 58 -21.42 -24.64 7.99
CA SER A 58 -22.88 -24.68 7.94
C SER A 58 -23.43 -25.60 6.85
N LEU A 59 -22.77 -25.69 5.70
CA LEU A 59 -23.30 -26.37 4.50
C LEU A 59 -22.54 -27.66 4.17
N GLY A 60 -21.41 -27.92 4.83
CA GLY A 60 -20.50 -29.01 4.50
C GLY A 60 -19.83 -28.84 3.13
N ASP A 61 -19.04 -29.81 2.69
CA ASP A 61 -18.27 -29.73 1.44
C ASP A 61 -19.16 -29.59 0.19
N GLN A 62 -20.24 -30.37 0.12
CA GLN A 62 -21.11 -30.38 -1.07
C GLN A 62 -21.93 -29.10 -1.20
N GLY A 63 -22.41 -28.54 -0.07
CA GLY A 63 -23.09 -27.26 -0.08
C GLY A 63 -22.13 -26.09 -0.28
N LEU A 64 -20.89 -26.17 0.22
CA LEU A 64 -19.86 -25.18 -0.07
C LEU A 64 -19.55 -25.10 -1.56
N LEU A 65 -19.32 -26.24 -2.23
CA LEU A 65 -19.07 -26.29 -3.67
C LEU A 65 -20.28 -25.86 -4.52
N HIS A 66 -21.49 -25.90 -3.98
CA HIS A 66 -22.67 -25.38 -4.66
C HIS A 66 -22.77 -23.85 -4.53
N TYR A 67 -22.48 -23.32 -3.34
CA TYR A 67 -22.62 -21.89 -3.03
C TYR A 67 -21.32 -21.08 -3.07
N TRP A 68 -20.19 -21.67 -3.48
CA TRP A 68 -18.86 -21.04 -3.40
C TRP A 68 -18.80 -19.67 -4.08
N GLN A 69 -19.43 -19.51 -5.26
CA GLN A 69 -19.49 -18.24 -5.97
C GLN A 69 -20.25 -17.17 -5.17
N SER A 70 -21.37 -17.55 -4.57
CA SER A 70 -22.19 -16.65 -3.76
C SER A 70 -21.46 -16.25 -2.49
N LEU A 71 -20.80 -17.20 -1.82
CA LEU A 71 -20.02 -16.95 -0.61
C LEU A 71 -18.77 -16.09 -0.88
N LEU A 72 -18.13 -16.26 -2.05
CA LEU A 72 -17.04 -15.39 -2.51
C LEU A 72 -17.55 -13.99 -2.85
N LEU A 73 -18.72 -13.88 -3.49
CA LEU A 73 -19.34 -12.58 -3.76
C LEU A 73 -19.68 -11.84 -2.47
N VAL A 74 -20.32 -12.52 -1.52
CA VAL A 74 -20.67 -11.92 -0.22
C VAL A 74 -19.41 -11.56 0.57
N GLY A 75 -18.44 -12.47 0.68
CA GLY A 75 -17.17 -12.21 1.38
C GLY A 75 -16.34 -11.12 0.70
N GLY A 76 -16.31 -11.11 -0.63
CA GLY A 76 -15.57 -10.14 -1.43
C GLY A 76 -16.19 -8.75 -1.39
N VAL A 77 -17.51 -8.63 -1.54
CA VAL A 77 -18.21 -7.32 -1.45
C VAL A 77 -18.13 -6.77 -0.04
N THR A 78 -18.38 -7.60 0.98
CA THR A 78 -18.29 -7.17 2.39
C THR A 78 -16.85 -6.83 2.75
N GLY A 79 -15.89 -7.64 2.29
CA GLY A 79 -14.45 -7.41 2.42
C GLY A 79 -13.99 -6.13 1.75
N ALA A 80 -14.52 -5.80 0.57
CA ALA A 80 -14.20 -4.57 -0.16
C ALA A 80 -14.79 -3.33 0.53
N LEU A 81 -16.02 -3.42 1.04
CA LEU A 81 -16.65 -2.34 1.80
C LEU A 81 -15.91 -2.08 3.11
N VAL A 82 -15.59 -3.13 3.88
CA VAL A 82 -14.86 -3.01 5.14
C VAL A 82 -13.42 -2.58 4.89
N GLY A 83 -12.74 -3.16 3.91
CA GLY A 83 -11.37 -2.78 3.52
C GLY A 83 -11.28 -1.35 3.00
N GLY A 84 -12.22 -0.92 2.17
CA GLY A 84 -12.35 0.45 1.68
C GLY A 84 -12.65 1.44 2.81
N TRP A 85 -13.61 1.12 3.66
CA TRP A 85 -13.95 1.92 4.84
C TRP A 85 -12.77 2.03 5.81
N LEU A 86 -12.05 0.94 6.06
CA LEU A 86 -10.87 0.93 6.92
C LEU A 86 -9.74 1.74 6.28
N ALA A 87 -9.48 1.59 4.99
CA ALA A 87 -8.50 2.40 4.27
C ALA A 87 -8.83 3.89 4.36
N GLU A 88 -10.10 4.26 4.17
CA GLU A 88 -10.59 5.63 4.28
C GLU A 88 -10.51 6.16 5.72
N ARG A 89 -10.85 5.34 6.72
CA ARG A 89 -10.73 5.66 8.15
C ARG A 89 -9.29 5.82 8.60
N VAL A 90 -8.37 4.97 8.15
CA VAL A 90 -6.94 5.12 8.45
C VAL A 90 -6.42 6.40 7.79
N ARG A 91 -6.86 6.71 6.56
CA ARG A 91 -6.52 7.94 5.85
C ARG A 91 -7.05 9.20 6.56
N LEU A 92 -8.29 9.15 7.07
CA LEU A 92 -8.98 10.28 7.73
C LEU A 92 -8.62 10.47 9.20
N ARG A 93 -8.51 9.40 10.01
CA ARG A 93 -8.24 9.51 11.46
C ARG A 93 -6.76 9.62 11.81
N HIS A 94 -5.87 8.93 11.09
CA HIS A 94 -4.45 8.91 11.44
C HIS A 94 -3.60 9.90 10.66
N GLY A 95 -4.20 10.65 9.73
CA GLY A 95 -3.51 11.69 8.97
C GLY A 95 -2.12 11.22 8.58
N LEU A 96 -2.03 10.21 7.72
CA LEU A 96 -0.75 9.56 7.45
C LEU A 96 0.31 10.54 6.92
N LEU A 97 -0.11 11.68 6.37
CA LEU A 97 0.77 12.83 6.11
C LEU A 97 1.41 13.40 7.39
N ALA A 98 0.67 13.52 8.49
CA ALA A 98 1.20 13.95 9.79
C ALA A 98 2.09 12.87 10.43
N PHE A 99 1.75 11.58 10.29
CA PHE A 99 2.60 10.50 10.81
C PHE A 99 3.86 10.30 9.97
N TYR A 100 3.74 10.33 8.64
CA TYR A 100 4.86 10.27 7.69
C TYR A 100 5.74 11.52 7.78
N ALA A 101 5.15 12.72 7.93
CA ALA A 101 5.91 13.94 8.24
C ALA A 101 6.61 13.82 9.60
N ARG A 102 5.95 13.29 10.63
CA ARG A 102 6.59 13.07 11.94
C ARG A 102 7.69 12.00 11.89
N LEU A 103 7.60 11.01 10.99
CA LEU A 103 8.63 9.98 10.78
C LEU A 103 9.80 10.48 9.94
N MET A 104 9.55 11.24 8.87
CA MET A 104 10.59 11.87 8.03
C MET A 104 11.29 13.04 8.73
N ASN A 105 10.62 13.70 9.68
CA ASN A 105 11.16 14.84 10.43
C ASN A 105 11.79 14.41 11.76
N ASN A 106 12.08 13.12 11.93
CA ASN A 106 12.78 12.59 13.10
C ASN A 106 14.30 12.64 12.87
N PRO A 107 15.06 13.41 13.68
CA PRO A 107 16.51 13.54 13.52
C PRO A 107 17.29 12.24 13.80
N GLU A 108 16.66 11.25 14.45
CA GLU A 108 17.32 9.97 14.76
C GLU A 108 17.44 9.02 13.56
N LEU A 109 16.68 9.25 12.48
CA LEU A 109 16.74 8.43 11.26
C LEU A 109 17.71 9.00 10.21
N ASN A 110 18.20 10.23 10.41
CA ASN A 110 19.12 10.93 9.49
C ASN A 110 20.56 10.98 10.03
N ARG A 111 20.90 10.07 10.96
CA ARG A 111 22.24 9.88 11.51
C ARG A 111 22.77 8.51 11.12
#